data_AF-A0A0T5ZQ29-F1
#
_entry.id   AF-A0A0T5ZQ29-F1
#
_cell.length_a   1.000
_cell.length_b   1.000
_cell.length_c   1.000
_cell.angle_alpha   90.00
_cell.angle_beta   90.00
_cell.angle_gamma   90.00
#
_symmetry.space_group_name_H-M   'P 1'
#
loop_
_entity.id
_entity.type
_entity.pdbx_description
1 polymer ?
#
loop_
_entity_poly.entity_id
_entity_poly.type
_entity_poly.pdbx_seq_one_letter_code
_entity_poly.pdbx_strand_id
1 'polypeptide(L)'
;EGGPVVELIDIDTVEITVDAPERYISQIKSDDKATVNFDALPEVTLEGMVSSIVPQADKAARTFPVKIVIDNKDHIIKSGMVARVSFLIGEPSLVKLVPKDAIVERNNLKFVIVVNNGTAQPVPVNTGVAYKNLIEIIGPINIGQPVVIRGNERLQPGQPVKVVNQDGMPEKK
;
A
#
# COMPACT_ATOMS: atom_id res chain seq x y z
N GLU A 1 17.38 -43.24 -26.61
CA GLU A 1 17.14 -41.97 -25.88
C GLU A 1 16.01 -41.25 -26.57
N GLY A 2 14.95 -40.89 -25.85
CA GLY A 2 13.78 -40.21 -26.41
C GLY A 2 13.74 -38.78 -25.89
N GLY A 3 14.05 -37.81 -26.75
CA GLY A 3 13.82 -36.40 -26.47
C GLY A 3 12.36 -36.01 -26.78
N PRO A 4 11.85 -34.93 -26.19
CA PRO A 4 10.52 -34.42 -26.53
C PRO A 4 10.44 -34.09 -28.02
N VAL A 5 9.43 -34.63 -28.71
CA VAL A 5 9.24 -34.46 -30.16
C VAL A 5 8.40 -33.22 -30.48
N VAL A 6 7.48 -32.84 -29.59
CA VAL A 6 6.63 -31.65 -29.68
C VAL A 6 6.28 -31.18 -28.27
N GLU A 7 6.33 -29.86 -28.05
CA GLU A 7 5.76 -29.20 -26.86
C GLU A 7 4.57 -28.37 -27.34
N LEU A 8 3.37 -28.68 -26.83
CA LEU A 8 2.15 -27.93 -27.13
C LEU A 8 1.86 -27.03 -25.92
N ILE A 9 1.94 -25.71 -26.12
CA ILE A 9 1.70 -24.73 -25.08
C ILE A 9 0.35 -24.08 -25.36
N ASP A 10 -0.60 -24.27 -24.44
CA ASP A 10 -1.80 -23.46 -24.39
C ASP A 10 -1.44 -22.11 -23.73
N ILE A 11 -1.64 -21.03 -24.48
CA ILE A 11 -1.34 -19.66 -24.05
C ILE A 11 -2.60 -18.81 -23.94
N ASP A 12 -3.80 -19.38 -24.04
CA ASP A 12 -5.06 -18.68 -23.76
C ASP A 12 -5.15 -18.29 -22.28
N THR A 13 -4.54 -19.11 -21.41
CA THR A 13 -4.45 -18.91 -19.98
C THR A 13 -3.01 -19.06 -19.54
N VAL A 14 -2.49 -18.09 -18.78
CA VAL A 14 -1.12 -18.14 -18.27
C VAL A 14 -1.14 -18.30 -16.75
N GLU A 15 -0.34 -19.25 -16.27
CA GLU A 15 -0.06 -19.42 -14.84
C GLU A 15 1.25 -18.70 -14.48
N ILE A 16 1.20 -17.91 -13.42
CA ILE A 16 2.34 -17.22 -12.83
C ILE A 16 2.57 -17.82 -11.45
N THR A 17 3.81 -18.22 -11.17
CA THR A 17 4.20 -18.67 -9.83
C THR A 17 5.08 -17.60 -9.18
N VAL A 18 4.72 -17.17 -7.96
CA VAL A 18 5.51 -16.24 -7.15
C VAL A 18 5.70 -16.76 -5.74
N ASP A 19 6.86 -16.46 -5.15
CA ASP A 19 7.18 -16.85 -3.79
C ASP A 19 6.72 -15.78 -2.78
N ALA A 20 5.69 -16.10 -2.00
CA ALA A 20 5.17 -15.23 -0.97
C ALA A 20 5.82 -15.53 0.40
N PRO A 21 6.34 -14.53 1.13
CA PRO A 21 6.89 -14.75 2.47
C PRO A 21 5.84 -15.27 3.46
N GLU A 22 6.26 -16.18 4.35
CA GLU A 22 5.40 -16.80 5.38
C GLU A 22 4.56 -15.79 6.18
N ARG A 23 5.12 -14.62 6.53
CA ARG A 23 4.40 -13.59 7.31
C ARG A 23 3.14 -13.02 6.64
N TYR A 24 2.99 -13.19 5.33
CA TYR A 24 1.86 -12.70 4.56
C TYR A 24 0.94 -13.81 4.05
N ILE A 25 1.37 -15.08 4.13
CA ILE A 25 0.65 -16.21 3.52
C ILE A 25 -0.75 -16.41 4.11
N SER A 26 -0.93 -16.09 5.40
CA SER A 26 -2.23 -16.18 6.08
C SER A 26 -3.26 -15.15 5.59
N GLN A 27 -2.81 -14.13 4.86
CA GLN A 27 -3.65 -13.04 4.35
C GLN A 27 -3.93 -13.17 2.85
N ILE A 28 -3.26 -14.09 2.15
CA ILE A 28 -3.53 -14.42 0.76
C ILE A 28 -4.43 -15.66 0.76
N LYS A 29 -5.52 -15.62 -0.01
CA LYS A 29 -6.48 -16.71 -0.14
C LYS A 29 -6.64 -17.08 -1.60
N SER A 30 -7.11 -18.31 -1.84
CA SER A 30 -7.65 -18.68 -3.14
C SER A 30 -8.77 -17.72 -3.54
N ASP A 31 -8.88 -17.46 -4.84
CA ASP A 31 -9.81 -16.53 -5.47
C ASP A 31 -9.55 -15.04 -5.19
N ASP A 32 -8.49 -14.70 -4.42
CA ASP A 32 -8.06 -13.31 -4.27
C ASP A 32 -7.58 -12.75 -5.61
N LYS A 33 -7.88 -11.47 -5.83
CA LYS A 33 -7.37 -10.71 -6.96
C LYS A 33 -5.93 -10.29 -6.71
N ALA A 34 -5.11 -10.40 -7.75
CA ALA A 34 -3.74 -9.91 -7.75
C ALA A 34 -3.50 -9.01 -8.96
N THR A 35 -2.80 -7.89 -8.74
CA THR A 35 -2.37 -7.02 -9.84
C THR A 35 -1.05 -7.53 -10.39
N VAL A 36 -0.98 -7.72 -11.70
CA VAL A 36 0.20 -8.26 -12.38
C VAL A 36 0.71 -7.29 -13.43
N ASN A 37 2.01 -7.03 -13.38
CA ASN A 37 2.76 -6.26 -14.34
C ASN A 37 3.91 -7.09 -14.90
N PHE A 38 4.35 -6.81 -16.12
CA PHE A 38 5.49 -7.47 -16.73
C PHE A 38 6.55 -6.45 -17.10
N ASP A 39 7.81 -6.76 -16.85
CA ASP A 39 8.92 -5.85 -17.21
C ASP A 39 8.98 -5.62 -18.73
N ALA A 40 8.56 -6.61 -19.52
CA ALA A 40 8.46 -6.53 -20.97
C ALA A 40 7.23 -5.74 -21.47
N LEU A 41 6.24 -5.47 -20.62
CA LEU A 41 4.99 -4.76 -20.94
C LEU A 41 4.69 -3.70 -19.86
N PRO A 42 5.52 -2.64 -19.74
CA PRO A 42 5.47 -1.72 -18.60
C PRO A 42 4.17 -0.89 -18.51
N GLU A 43 3.51 -0.64 -19.66
CA GLU A 43 2.25 0.10 -19.74
C GLU A 43 1.02 -0.78 -19.52
N VAL A 44 1.21 -2.09 -19.37
CA VAL A 44 0.12 -3.06 -19.22
C VAL A 44 0.04 -3.51 -17.76
N THR A 45 -1.14 -3.32 -17.18
CA THR A 45 -1.49 -3.84 -15.86
C THR A 45 -2.66 -4.78 -16.03
N LEU A 46 -2.49 -6.04 -15.63
CA LEU A 46 -3.52 -7.07 -15.71
C LEU A 46 -3.99 -7.46 -14.32
N GLU A 47 -5.23 -7.91 -14.24
CA GLU A 47 -5.77 -8.56 -13.05
C GLU A 47 -5.66 -10.07 -13.23
N GLY A 48 -5.07 -10.73 -12.23
CA GLY A 48 -5.04 -12.19 -12.12
C GLY A 48 -5.78 -12.66 -10.88
N MET A 49 -6.04 -13.95 -10.82
CA MET A 49 -6.70 -14.60 -9.70
C MET A 49 -5.79 -15.66 -9.07
N VAL A 50 -5.70 -15.67 -7.73
CA VAL A 50 -4.96 -16.71 -7.01
C VAL A 50 -5.68 -18.04 -7.19
N SER A 51 -5.08 -18.95 -7.95
CA SER A 51 -5.65 -20.29 -8.17
C SER A 51 -5.34 -21.22 -7.01
N SER A 52 -4.13 -21.15 -6.46
CA SER A 52 -3.73 -21.99 -5.34
C SER A 52 -2.49 -21.46 -4.62
N ILE A 53 -2.38 -21.86 -3.36
CA ILE A 53 -1.20 -21.68 -2.52
C ILE A 53 -0.60 -23.07 -2.30
N VAL A 54 0.64 -23.28 -2.74
CA VAL A 54 1.30 -24.57 -2.58
C VAL A 54 1.65 -24.75 -1.09
N PRO A 55 1.12 -25.78 -0.40
CA PRO A 55 1.26 -25.92 1.06
C PRO A 55 2.67 -26.36 1.51
N GLN A 56 3.62 -26.43 0.58
CA GLN A 56 5.00 -26.79 0.83
C GLN A 56 5.87 -25.54 0.78
N ALA A 57 6.36 -25.12 1.95
CA ALA A 57 7.31 -24.01 2.03
C ALA A 57 8.69 -24.41 1.47
N ASP A 58 9.33 -23.49 0.75
CA ASP A 58 10.78 -23.52 0.65
C ASP A 58 11.37 -23.13 2.01
N LYS A 59 11.94 -24.10 2.72
CA LYS A 59 12.47 -23.90 4.07
C LYS A 59 13.70 -22.98 4.10
N ALA A 60 14.46 -22.90 3.01
CA ALA A 60 15.62 -22.04 2.92
C ALA A 60 15.20 -20.58 2.73
N ALA A 61 14.22 -20.34 1.85
CA ALA A 61 13.72 -19.00 1.54
C ALA A 61 12.61 -18.51 2.50
N ARG A 62 11.98 -19.42 3.27
CA ARG A 62 10.78 -19.15 4.10
C ARG A 62 9.63 -18.54 3.30
N THR A 63 9.43 -19.08 2.10
CA THR A 63 8.39 -18.66 1.17
C THR A 63 7.47 -19.81 0.80
N PHE A 64 6.26 -19.46 0.37
CA PHE A 64 5.28 -20.38 -0.16
C PHE A 64 4.99 -19.98 -1.62
N PRO A 65 5.09 -20.92 -2.57
CA PRO A 65 4.70 -20.66 -3.94
C PRO A 65 3.20 -20.39 -4.04
N VAL A 66 2.84 -19.26 -4.65
CA VAL A 66 1.47 -18.86 -4.94
C VAL A 66 1.30 -18.85 -6.46
N LYS A 67 0.27 -19.54 -6.94
CA LYS A 67 -0.09 -19.62 -8.35
C LYS A 67 -1.20 -18.63 -8.65
N ILE A 68 -0.98 -17.80 -9.67
CA ILE A 68 -1.95 -16.82 -10.18
C ILE A 68 -2.27 -17.18 -11.62
N VAL A 69 -3.55 -17.15 -11.98
CA VAL A 69 -4.03 -17.38 -13.33
C VAL A 69 -4.47 -16.07 -13.95
N ILE A 70 -4.11 -15.85 -15.22
CA ILE A 70 -4.49 -14.68 -16.02
C ILE A 70 -5.01 -15.15 -17.38
N ASP A 71 -6.15 -14.58 -17.80
CA ASP A 71 -6.65 -14.69 -19.17
C ASP A 71 -5.71 -13.95 -20.13
N ASN A 72 -5.20 -14.65 -21.14
CA ASN A 72 -4.25 -14.13 -22.13
C ASN A 72 -4.81 -14.27 -23.56
N LYS A 73 -6.06 -13.85 -23.75
CA LYS A 73 -6.80 -13.97 -25.03
C LYS A 73 -6.15 -13.23 -26.20
N ASP A 74 -5.45 -12.13 -25.91
CA ASP A 74 -4.71 -11.36 -26.90
C ASP A 74 -3.28 -11.88 -27.12
N HIS A 75 -2.89 -12.96 -26.41
CA HIS A 75 -1.59 -13.61 -26.49
C HIS A 75 -0.38 -12.69 -26.30
N ILE A 76 -0.58 -11.61 -25.53
CA ILE A 76 0.46 -10.61 -25.25
C ILE A 76 1.47 -11.11 -24.23
N ILE A 77 1.05 -12.00 -23.32
CA ILE A 77 1.90 -12.65 -22.33
C ILE A 77 2.56 -13.87 -22.98
N LYS A 78 3.87 -13.98 -22.87
CA LYS A 78 4.64 -15.12 -23.37
C LYS A 78 5.28 -15.89 -22.22
N SER A 79 5.47 -17.19 -22.43
CA SER A 79 6.24 -18.03 -21.50
C SER A 79 7.66 -17.46 -21.32
N GLY A 80 8.16 -17.52 -20.09
CA GLY A 80 9.48 -16.99 -19.71
C GLY A 80 9.53 -15.48 -19.40
N MET A 81 8.42 -14.74 -19.54
CA MET A 81 8.37 -13.35 -19.09
C MET A 81 8.48 -13.25 -17.57
N VAL A 82 9.16 -12.21 -17.10
CA VAL A 82 9.23 -11.88 -15.67
C VAL A 82 8.02 -11.01 -15.30
N ALA A 83 7.27 -11.49 -14.31
CA ALA A 83 6.09 -10.82 -13.78
C ALA A 83 6.37 -10.25 -12.37
N ARG A 84 5.78 -9.09 -12.09
CA ARG A 84 5.68 -8.51 -10.75
C ARG A 84 4.22 -8.60 -10.31
N VAL A 85 3.98 -9.28 -9.20
CA VAL A 85 2.65 -9.51 -8.65
C VAL A 85 2.48 -8.71 -7.36
N SER A 86 1.37 -7.98 -7.26
CA SER A 86 0.98 -7.23 -6.08
C SER A 86 -0.33 -7.81 -5.53
N PHE A 87 -0.27 -8.29 -4.29
CA PHE A 87 -1.46 -8.76 -3.56
C PHE A 87 -2.03 -7.63 -2.71
N LEU A 88 -3.35 -7.46 -2.75
CA LEU A 88 -4.04 -6.59 -1.82
C LEU A 88 -4.24 -7.36 -0.52
N ILE A 89 -3.44 -6.99 0.48
CA ILE A 89 -3.41 -7.65 1.78
C ILE A 89 -4.22 -6.81 2.77
N GLY A 90 -5.21 -7.44 3.41
CA GLY A 90 -6.09 -6.79 4.40
C GLY A 90 -7.30 -6.09 3.78
N GLU A 91 -8.20 -5.60 4.64
CA GLU A 91 -9.39 -4.88 4.20
C GLU A 91 -9.08 -3.40 3.98
N PRO A 92 -9.69 -2.76 2.96
CA PRO A 92 -9.67 -1.31 2.84
C PRO A 92 -10.21 -0.66 4.12
N SER A 93 -9.39 0.13 4.79
CA SER A 93 -9.79 0.85 5.99
C SER A 93 -9.78 2.37 5.74
N LEU A 94 -10.78 3.05 6.30
CA LEU A 94 -10.80 4.50 6.32
C LEU A 94 -9.91 4.99 7.47
N VAL A 95 -8.83 5.67 7.11
CA VAL A 95 -7.86 6.20 8.07
C VAL A 95 -7.78 7.72 7.96
N LYS A 96 -7.42 8.38 9.06
CA LYS A 96 -7.13 9.82 9.06
C LYS A 96 -5.69 10.04 8.66
N LEU A 97 -5.48 10.77 7.58
CA LEU A 97 -4.15 11.08 7.06
C LEU A 97 -3.82 12.55 7.32
N VAL A 98 -2.58 12.83 7.71
CA VAL A 98 -2.00 14.18 7.73
C VAL A 98 -0.69 14.21 6.96
N PRO A 99 -0.28 15.37 6.43
CA PRO A 99 1.07 15.55 5.92
C PRO A 99 2.11 15.16 6.96
N LYS A 100 3.18 14.48 6.54
CA LYS A 100 4.29 14.10 7.43
C LYS A 100 4.83 15.31 8.22
N ASP A 101 4.91 16.46 7.57
CA ASP A 101 5.39 17.72 8.16
C ASP A 101 4.48 18.25 9.29
N ALA A 102 3.25 17.76 9.43
CA ALA A 102 2.35 18.13 10.53
C ALA A 102 2.72 17.48 11.86
N ILE A 103 3.44 16.35 11.82
CA ILE A 103 3.78 15.56 13.00
C ILE A 103 5.01 16.15 13.67
N VAL A 104 4.86 16.52 14.94
CA VAL A 104 5.95 16.97 15.80
C VAL A 104 6.28 15.86 16.79
N GLU A 105 7.56 15.56 16.94
CA GLU A 105 8.06 14.61 17.92
C GLU A 105 8.94 15.34 18.94
N ARG A 106 8.60 15.24 20.23
CA ARG A 106 9.39 15.83 21.32
C ARG A 106 9.37 14.88 22.51
N ASN A 107 10.53 14.60 23.09
CA ASN A 107 10.67 13.71 24.24
C ASN A 107 10.00 12.34 24.01
N ASN A 108 10.15 11.79 22.79
CA ASN A 108 9.54 10.52 22.38
C ASN A 108 7.99 10.50 22.37
N LEU A 109 7.35 11.67 22.44
CA LEU A 109 5.92 11.86 22.27
C LEU A 109 5.64 12.50 20.91
N LYS A 110 4.69 11.91 20.19
CA LYS A 110 4.20 12.44 18.91
C LYS A 110 2.90 13.20 19.12
N PHE A 111 2.82 14.37 18.52
CA PHE A 111 1.63 15.21 18.53
C PHE A 111 1.52 16.00 17.23
N VAL A 112 0.33 16.49 16.93
CA VAL A 112 0.14 17.49 15.88
C VAL A 112 -0.39 18.77 16.52
N ILE A 113 -0.10 19.92 15.92
CA ILE A 113 -0.67 21.18 16.36
C ILE A 113 -1.95 21.44 15.58
N VAL A 114 -3.08 21.53 16.28
CA VAL A 114 -4.36 21.98 15.72
C VAL A 114 -4.57 23.44 16.06
N VAL A 115 -5.29 24.17 15.19
CA VAL A 115 -5.66 25.57 15.47
C VAL A 115 -7.10 25.60 15.98
N ASN A 116 -7.30 26.07 17.20
CA ASN A 116 -8.62 26.27 17.79
C ASN A 116 -8.75 27.72 18.28
N ASN A 117 -9.78 28.43 17.81
CA ASN A 117 -10.03 29.85 18.14
C ASN A 117 -8.78 30.75 17.99
N GLY A 118 -7.97 30.51 16.95
CA GLY A 118 -6.75 31.29 16.70
C GLY A 118 -5.55 30.95 17.61
N THR A 119 -5.63 29.86 18.39
CA THR A 119 -4.53 29.40 19.25
C THR A 119 -4.03 28.02 18.85
N ALA A 120 -2.74 27.78 19.04
CA ALA A 120 -2.09 26.50 18.82
C ALA A 120 -2.39 25.54 19.97
N GLN A 121 -2.93 24.36 19.66
CA GLN A 121 -3.24 23.31 20.62
C GLN A 121 -2.52 22.01 20.21
N PRO A 122 -1.55 21.52 20.99
CA PRO A 122 -0.94 20.22 20.72
C PRO A 122 -1.93 19.10 21.06
N VAL A 123 -2.13 18.19 20.10
CA VAL A 123 -2.98 17.01 20.28
C VAL A 123 -2.08 15.77 20.16
N PRO A 124 -1.95 14.96 21.22
CA PRO A 124 -1.15 13.74 21.18
C PRO A 124 -1.76 12.75 20.18
N VAL A 125 -0.91 12.13 19.39
CA VAL A 125 -1.31 11.13 18.38
C VAL A 125 -0.32 9.99 18.31
N ASN A 126 -0.82 8.82 17.91
CA ASN A 126 -0.01 7.73 17.41
C ASN A 126 0.01 7.76 15.87
N THR A 127 1.09 7.25 15.28
CA THR A 127 1.24 7.18 13.83
C THR A 127 1.06 5.75 13.34
N GLY A 128 0.32 5.57 12.25
CA GLY A 128 0.11 4.29 11.58
C GLY A 128 0.83 4.20 10.23
N VAL A 129 0.12 3.70 9.22
CA VAL A 129 0.64 3.48 7.87
C VAL A 129 1.02 4.79 7.19
N ALA A 130 2.15 4.78 6.49
CA ALA A 130 2.56 5.87 5.61
C ALA A 130 2.01 5.64 4.19
N TYR A 131 1.43 6.68 3.58
CA TYR A 131 0.92 6.65 2.21
C TYR A 131 1.39 7.90 1.46
N LYS A 132 2.31 7.72 0.50
CA LYS A 132 2.98 8.83 -0.21
C LYS A 132 3.64 9.80 0.79
N ASN A 133 3.25 11.07 0.81
CA ASN A 133 3.74 12.08 1.77
C ASN A 133 2.82 12.27 2.99
N LEU A 134 1.86 11.35 3.18
CA LEU A 134 0.90 11.37 4.26
C LEU A 134 1.19 10.24 5.25
N ILE A 135 0.82 10.46 6.51
CA ILE A 135 0.93 9.49 7.59
C ILE A 135 -0.42 9.37 8.28
N GLU A 136 -0.84 8.13 8.53
CA GLU A 136 -2.00 7.83 9.36
C GLU A 136 -1.82 8.33 10.78
N ILE A 137 -2.84 9.00 11.31
CA ILE A 137 -2.90 9.47 12.68
C ILE A 137 -4.04 8.84 13.46
N ILE A 138 -3.70 8.26 14.60
CA ILE A 138 -4.61 7.65 15.56
C ILE A 138 -4.64 8.55 16.79
N GLY A 139 -5.78 9.16 17.05
CA GLY A 139 -5.95 10.13 18.14
C GLY A 139 -7.23 10.95 18.01
N PRO A 140 -7.50 11.86 18.97
CA PRO A 140 -8.74 12.64 19.05
C PRO A 140 -8.72 13.84 18.09
N ILE A 141 -8.61 13.55 16.79
CA ILE A 141 -8.63 14.55 15.72
C ILE A 141 -9.80 14.25 14.79
N ASN A 142 -10.56 15.29 14.48
CA ASN A 142 -11.72 15.21 13.61
C ASN A 142 -11.32 15.44 12.14
N ILE A 143 -12.05 14.80 11.23
CA ILE A 143 -11.87 15.04 9.79
C ILE A 143 -12.19 16.51 9.49
N GLY A 144 -11.35 17.14 8.67
CA GLY A 144 -11.48 18.57 8.31
C GLY A 144 -10.91 19.54 9.34
N GLN A 145 -10.38 19.05 10.47
CA GLN A 145 -9.71 19.89 11.46
C GLN A 145 -8.36 20.40 10.91
N PRO A 146 -8.11 21.73 10.90
CA PRO A 146 -6.85 22.27 10.41
C PRO A 146 -5.66 21.88 11.30
N VAL A 147 -4.60 21.38 10.67
CA VAL A 147 -3.32 21.06 11.32
C VAL A 147 -2.22 21.99 10.79
N VAL A 148 -1.28 22.35 11.65
CA VAL A 148 -0.14 23.21 11.28
C VAL A 148 0.97 22.34 10.68
N ILE A 149 1.31 22.58 9.41
CA ILE A 149 2.34 21.83 8.66
C ILE A 149 3.70 22.53 8.60
N ARG A 150 3.79 23.81 8.98
CA ARG A 150 5.03 24.59 8.97
C ARG A 150 5.14 25.47 10.20
N GLY A 151 6.31 25.47 10.82
CA GLY A 151 6.59 26.24 12.04
C GLY A 151 5.99 25.64 13.33
N ASN A 152 5.33 24.49 13.23
CA ASN A 152 4.74 23.72 14.31
C ASN A 152 5.73 23.36 15.44
N GLU A 153 6.99 23.07 15.12
CA GLU A 153 8.00 22.72 16.13
C GLU A 153 8.29 23.83 17.15
N ARG A 154 8.05 25.09 16.77
CA ARG A 154 8.32 26.28 17.60
C ARG A 154 7.10 26.74 18.39
N LEU A 155 5.92 26.19 18.10
CA LEU A 155 4.67 26.61 18.74
C LEU A 155 4.57 26.05 20.16
N GLN A 156 4.14 26.91 21.08
CA GLN A 156 3.81 26.54 22.45
C GLN A 156 2.29 26.35 22.61
N PRO A 157 1.85 25.52 23.58
CA PRO A 157 0.42 25.37 23.88
C PRO A 157 -0.23 26.74 24.17
N GLY A 158 -1.36 27.01 23.54
CA GLY A 158 -2.11 28.27 23.71
C GLY A 158 -1.52 29.48 22.96
N GLN A 159 -0.40 29.32 22.25
CA GLN A 159 0.22 30.43 21.52
C GLN A 159 -0.74 30.96 20.44
N PRO A 160 -0.97 32.28 20.36
CA PRO A 160 -1.73 32.88 19.27
C PRO A 160 -1.05 32.62 17.92
N VAL A 161 -1.84 32.21 16.93
CA VAL A 161 -1.37 31.93 15.58
C VAL A 161 -2.22 32.65 14.54
N LYS A 162 -1.56 33.02 13.44
CA LYS A 162 -2.23 33.53 12.24
C LYS A 162 -2.00 32.53 11.12
N VAL A 163 -3.07 32.02 10.54
CA VAL A 163 -2.99 31.11 9.38
C VAL A 163 -2.51 31.92 8.18
N VAL A 164 -1.39 31.50 7.60
CA VAL A 164 -0.77 32.20 6.46
C VAL A 164 -1.29 31.63 5.13
N ASN A 165 -1.36 30.30 5.01
CA ASN A 165 -1.89 29.57 3.85
C ASN A 165 -2.69 28.35 4.32
N GLN A 166 -3.67 27.93 3.52
CA GLN A 166 -4.39 26.67 3.69
C GLN A 166 -4.11 25.76 2.49
N ASP A 167 -3.13 24.87 2.65
CA ASP A 167 -2.80 23.89 1.61
C ASP A 167 -3.54 22.57 1.88
N GLY A 168 -4.17 22.00 0.84
CA GLY A 168 -4.64 20.60 0.86
C GLY A 168 -6.07 20.34 1.37
N MET A 169 -6.94 21.34 1.45
CA MET A 169 -8.39 21.05 1.50
C MET A 169 -8.87 20.70 0.08
N PRO A 170 -9.56 19.55 -0.14
CA PRO A 170 -10.31 19.38 -1.37
C PRO A 170 -11.34 20.51 -1.45
N GLU A 171 -11.38 21.23 -2.57
CA GLU A 171 -12.44 22.20 -2.85
C GLU A 171 -13.79 21.52 -2.62
N LYS A 172 -14.61 22.09 -1.74
CA LYS A 172 -16.04 21.75 -1.70
C LYS A 172 -16.62 22.23 -3.04
N LYS A 173 -16.92 21.28 -3.94
CA LYS A 173 -17.89 21.51 -5.01
C LYS A 173 -19.29 21.68 -4.41
#